data_AF-A0A5C6CQS7-F1
#
_entry.id   AF-A0A5C6CQS7-F1
#
_cell.length_a   1.000
_cell.length_b   1.000
_cell.length_c   1.000
_cell.angle_alpha   90.00
_cell.angle_beta   90.00
_cell.angle_gamma   90.00
#
_symmetry.space_group_name_H-M   'P 1'
#
loop_
_entity.id
_entity.type
_entity.pdbx_description
1 polymer ?
#
loop_
_entity_poly.entity_id
_entity_poly.type
_entity_poly.pdbx_seq_one_letter_code
_entity_poly.pdbx_strand_id
1 'polypeptide(L)' 'MPRTVRVSCGGCFYPILNRELVRQEVFHKDGDFAFFVDLMVAANERLPMRLADCSFS' A
#
# COMPACT_ATOMS: atom_id res chain seq x y z
N MET A 1 22.66 -9.23 -4.38
CA MET A 1 22.72 -8.91 -2.94
C MET A 1 21.85 -9.90 -2.18
N PRO A 2 22.37 -10.60 -1.16
CA PRO A 2 21.53 -11.40 -0.27
C PRO A 2 20.50 -10.47 0.39
N ARG A 3 19.21 -10.78 0.23
CA ARG A 3 18.14 -9.99 0.83
C ARG A 3 17.85 -10.56 2.21
N THR A 4 17.97 -9.73 3.25
CA THR A 4 17.48 -10.05 4.58
C THR A 4 16.00 -10.40 4.50
N VAL A 5 15.59 -11.47 5.18
CA VAL A 5 14.17 -11.85 5.30
C VAL A 5 13.42 -10.68 5.93
N ARG A 6 12.29 -10.30 5.33
CA ARG A 6 11.39 -9.32 5.94
C ARG A 6 10.74 -9.97 7.16
N VAL A 7 11.14 -9.55 8.34
CA VAL A 7 10.49 -9.94 9.60
C VAL A 7 9.45 -8.88 9.92
N SER A 8 8.20 -9.28 10.13
CA SER A 8 7.14 -8.42 10.64
C SER A 8 7.30 -8.29 12.16
N CYS A 9 7.76 -7.13 12.64
CA CYS A 9 7.75 -6.81 14.06
C CYS A 9 6.42 -6.11 14.40
N GLY A 10 5.75 -6.55 15.46
CA GLY A 10 4.54 -5.89 15.96
C GLY A 10 4.84 -4.48 16.50
N GLY A 11 3.85 -3.59 16.45
CA GLY A 11 3.98 -2.21 16.97
C GLY A 11 4.73 -1.23 16.06
N CYS A 12 5.14 -1.66 14.87
CA CYS A 12 5.78 -0.80 13.87
C CYS A 12 4.77 -0.33 12.81
N PHE A 13 4.94 0.91 12.33
CA PHE A 13 4.29 1.38 11.10
C PHE A 13 5.26 1.23 9.95
N TYR A 14 4.81 0.59 8.87
CA TYR A 14 5.58 0.44 7.65
C TYR A 14 4.95 1.30 6.56
N PRO A 15 5.64 2.33 6.05
CA PRO A 15 5.17 3.05 4.87
C PRO A 15 5.28 2.12 3.66
N ILE A 16 4.16 1.89 2.99
CA ILE A 16 4.11 1.14 1.73
C ILE A 16 3.88 2.14 0.62
N LEU A 17 4.78 2.16 -0.36
CA LEU A 17 4.69 3.02 -1.53
C LEU A 17 4.28 2.18 -2.73
N ASN A 18 3.09 2.44 -3.26
CA ASN A 18 2.72 1.98 -4.59
C ASN A 18 3.35 2.94 -5.60
N ARG A 19 4.28 2.47 -6.44
CA ARG A 19 4.98 3.33 -7.41
C ARG A 19 5.16 2.60 -8.73
N GLU A 20 4.96 3.33 -9.82
CA GLU A 20 5.36 2.93 -11.16
C GLU A 20 6.84 3.25 -11.41
N LEU A 21 7.39 2.72 -12.50
CA LEU A 21 8.74 3.05 -12.95
C LEU A 21 8.78 4.52 -13.43
N VAL A 22 9.89 5.23 -13.17
CA VAL A 22 10.19 6.56 -13.79
C VAL A 22 9.11 7.64 -13.53
N ARG A 23 8.76 7.91 -12.26
CA ARG A 23 7.86 9.01 -11.84
C ARG A 23 6.50 9.04 -12.58
N GLN A 24 6.09 7.91 -13.17
CA GLN A 24 4.81 7.81 -13.84
C GLN A 24 3.68 7.82 -12.82
N GLU A 25 2.53 8.31 -13.28
CA GLU A 25 1.30 8.25 -12.50
C GLU A 25 0.95 6.78 -12.24
N VAL A 26 0.56 6.50 -11.00
CA VAL A 26 0.15 5.15 -10.56
C VAL A 26 -1.32 4.89 -10.89
N PHE A 27 -2.09 5.97 -10.99
CA PHE A 27 -3.51 5.96 -11.25
C PHE A 27 -3.74 6.70 -12.56
N HIS A 28 -4.44 6.09 -13.50
CA HIS A 28 -4.54 6.58 -14.87
C HIS A 28 -5.95 7.01 -15.26
N LYS A 29 -6.95 6.60 -14.49
CA LYS A 29 -8.36 6.92 -14.71
C LYS A 29 -8.95 7.55 -13.47
N ASP A 30 -9.96 8.39 -13.71
CA ASP A 30 -10.84 8.86 -12.65
C ASP A 30 -11.44 7.65 -11.92
N GLY A 31 -11.22 7.58 -10.61
CA GLY A 31 -11.70 6.52 -9.74
C GLY A 31 -10.71 5.40 -9.43
N ASP A 32 -9.54 5.33 -10.08
CA ASP A 32 -8.54 4.29 -9.76
C ASP A 32 -8.07 4.36 -8.30
N PHE A 33 -7.91 5.57 -7.75
CA PHE A 33 -7.59 5.76 -6.34
C PHE A 33 -8.69 5.26 -5.41
N ALA A 34 -9.96 5.54 -5.74
CA ALA A 34 -11.10 5.06 -4.95
C ALA A 34 -11.16 3.53 -4.96
N PHE A 35 -10.98 2.91 -6.11
CA PHE A 35 -10.92 1.45 -6.25
C PHE A 35 -9.74 0.84 -5.46
N PHE A 36 -8.59 1.52 -5.44
CA PHE A 36 -7.46 1.12 -4.61
C PHE A 36 -7.81 1.15 -3.11
N VAL A 37 -8.49 2.18 -2.63
CA VAL A 37 -8.95 2.27 -1.23
C VAL A 37 -9.90 1.10 -0.91
N ASP A 38 -10.86 0.81 -1.78
CA ASP A 38 -11.78 -0.32 -1.61
C ASP A 38 -11.03 -1.66 -1.55
N LEU A 39 -10.00 -1.82 -2.38
CA LEU A 39 -9.16 -3.01 -2.38
C LEU A 39 -8.35 -3.16 -1.09
N MET A 40 -7.87 -2.05 -0.51
CA MET A 40 -7.20 -2.06 0.79
C MET A 40 -8.15 -2.45 1.93
N VAL A 41 -9.40 -2.01 1.88
CA VAL A 41 -10.45 -2.43 2.83
C VAL A 41 -10.72 -3.93 2.68
N ALA A 42 -10.91 -4.44 1.46
CA ALA A 42 -11.13 -5.87 1.21
C ALA A 42 -9.93 -6.74 1.61
N ALA A 43 -8.70 -6.24 1.44
CA ALA A 43 -7.50 -6.92 1.91
C ALA A 43 -7.45 -7.00 3.44
N ASN A 44 -7.88 -5.93 4.12
CA ASN A 44 -7.96 -5.88 5.58
C ASN A 44 -8.97 -6.88 6.16
N GLU A 45 -10.05 -7.19 5.43
CA GLU A 45 -10.98 -8.27 5.83
C GLU A 45 -10.30 -9.65 5.85
N ARG A 46 -9.34 -9.88 4.95
CA ARG A 46 -8.59 -11.15 4.87
C ARG A 46 -7.45 -11.23 5.87
N LEU A 47 -6.73 -10.11 6.06
CA LEU A 47 -5.62 -10.00 6.99
C LEU A 47 -5.76 -8.70 7.78
N PRO A 48 -6.39 -8.75 8.96
CA PRO A 48 -6.63 -7.57 9.78
C PRO A 48 -5.33 -6.85 10.14
N MET A 49 -5.21 -5.61 9.69
CA MET A 49 -4.08 -4.72 9.89
C MET A 49 -4.57 -3.28 10.02
N ARG A 50 -3.89 -2.48 10.85
CA ARG A 50 -4.24 -1.08 11.00
C ARG A 50 -3.74 -0.28 9.79
N LEU A 51 -4.66 0.26 8.99
CA LEU A 51 -4.38 1.27 7.98
C LEU A 51 -4.39 2.65 8.66
N ALA A 52 -3.27 3.38 8.59
CA ALA A 52 -3.09 4.64 9.33
C ALA A 52 -3.40 5.88 8.49
N ASP A 53 -2.86 5.93 7.27
CA ASP A 53 -3.08 6.99 6.30
C ASP A 53 -2.92 6.43 4.88
N CYS A 54 -3.63 7.00 3.91
CA CYS A 54 -3.51 6.71 2.49
C CYS A 54 -3.55 8.04 1.73
N SER A 55 -2.36 8.54 1.40
CA SER A 55 -2.17 9.80 0.68
C SER A 55 -1.55 9.54 -0.70
N PHE A 56 -1.94 10.36 -1.69
CA PHE A 56 -1.31 10.44 -2.99
C PHE A 56 -0.68 11.83 -3.14
N SER A 57 0.54 11.90 -3.67
CA SER A 57 1.32 13.14 -3.87
C SER A 57 1.19 13.64 -5.29
#